data_AF-A0A920DQQ8-F1
#
_entry.id   AF-A0A920DQQ8-F1
#
_cell.length_a   1.000
_cell.length_b   1.000
_cell.length_c   1.000
_cell.angle_alpha   90.00
_cell.angle_beta   90.00
_cell.angle_gamma   90.00
#
_symmetry.space_group_name_H-M   'P 1'
#
loop_
_entity.id
_entity.type
_entity.pdbx_description
1 polymer ?
#
loop_
_entity_poly.entity_id
_entity_poly.type
_entity_poly.pdbx_seq_one_letter_code
_entity_poly.pdbx_strand_id
1 'polypeptide(L)'
;MRTFLPEDLSIKNWAQIETYFEDLNTRAIDSVEDLKKWMHDRSELEAVLEENMAWRYIKMNIDTTNPELQKSFQFFVQNISPKIASYAHDLNTKLINSKHLNDLDSAYYFIYLRDIKNAIHLYREEKHSSVY
;
A
#
# COMPACT_ATOMS: atom_id res chain seq x y z
N MET A 1 -5.18 -15.54 -7.60
CA MET A 1 -5.66 -16.18 -6.36
C MET A 1 -4.97 -15.49 -5.21
N ARG A 2 -5.67 -15.13 -4.14
CA ARG A 2 -5.04 -14.48 -2.99
C ARG A 2 -4.14 -15.49 -2.28
N THR A 3 -2.94 -15.07 -1.89
CA THR A 3 -1.92 -15.93 -1.26
C THR A 3 -1.44 -15.37 0.06
N PHE A 4 -1.44 -14.05 0.20
CA PHE A 4 -1.03 -13.36 1.41
C PHE A 4 -2.24 -12.93 2.25
N LEU A 5 -3.32 -12.53 1.62
CA LEU A 5 -4.54 -12.05 2.29
C LEU A 5 -5.67 -13.09 2.21
N PRO A 6 -6.55 -13.16 3.22
CA PRO A 6 -7.73 -14.00 3.14
C PRO A 6 -8.70 -13.52 2.05
N GLU A 7 -9.38 -14.46 1.37
CA GLU A 7 -10.32 -14.15 0.29
C GLU A 7 -11.54 -13.34 0.77
N ASP A 8 -11.96 -13.56 2.01
CA ASP A 8 -13.08 -12.88 2.65
C ASP A 8 -12.68 -11.64 3.45
N LEU A 9 -11.44 -11.14 3.28
CA LEU A 9 -10.96 -9.96 4.00
C LEU A 9 -11.88 -8.76 3.76
N SER A 10 -12.55 -8.33 4.83
CA SER A 10 -13.39 -7.13 4.86
C SER A 10 -12.69 -6.03 5.64
N ILE A 11 -12.26 -4.97 4.93
CA ILE A 11 -11.59 -3.82 5.55
C ILE A 11 -12.66 -2.93 6.18
N LYS A 12 -12.95 -3.14 7.47
CA LYS A 12 -13.90 -2.33 8.25
C LYS A 12 -13.19 -1.29 9.11
N ASN A 13 -11.97 -1.59 9.54
CA ASN A 13 -11.14 -0.71 10.35
C ASN A 13 -9.66 -0.88 10.01
N TRP A 14 -8.83 0.01 10.56
CA TRP A 14 -7.38 0.00 10.35
C TRP A 14 -6.70 -1.25 10.93
N ALA A 15 -7.11 -1.71 12.13
CA ALA A 15 -6.45 -2.82 12.81
C ALA A 15 -6.43 -4.12 11.98
N GLN A 16 -7.45 -4.34 11.15
CA GLN A 16 -7.51 -5.51 10.26
C GLN A 16 -6.45 -5.50 9.16
N ILE A 17 -5.96 -4.32 8.75
CA ILE A 17 -4.94 -4.18 7.71
C ILE A 17 -3.56 -3.87 8.28
N GLU A 18 -3.51 -3.26 9.46
CA GLU A 18 -2.28 -2.92 10.18
C GLU A 18 -1.35 -4.10 10.34
N THR A 19 -1.87 -5.27 10.75
CA THR A 19 -1.05 -6.47 10.95
C THR A 19 -0.29 -6.91 9.71
N TYR A 20 -0.84 -6.70 8.51
CA TYR A 20 -0.18 -7.07 7.25
C TYR A 20 0.88 -6.05 6.85
N PHE A 21 0.64 -4.78 7.13
CA PHE A 21 1.65 -3.73 6.97
C PHE A 21 2.81 -3.92 7.94
N GLU A 22 2.52 -4.24 9.21
CA GLU A 22 3.55 -4.54 10.21
C GLU A 22 4.37 -5.77 9.83
N ASP A 23 3.72 -6.86 9.43
CA ASP A 23 4.41 -8.05 8.93
C ASP A 23 5.35 -7.69 7.77
N LEU A 24 4.87 -7.00 6.73
CA LEU A 24 5.73 -6.57 5.62
C LEU A 24 6.86 -5.63 6.09
N ASN A 25 6.63 -4.79 7.09
CA ASN A 25 7.64 -3.88 7.59
C ASN A 25 8.73 -4.60 8.41
N THR A 26 8.38 -5.61 9.21
CA THR A 26 9.33 -6.32 10.08
C THR A 26 9.90 -7.60 9.48
N ARG A 27 9.27 -8.16 8.44
CA ARG A 27 9.70 -9.43 7.82
C ARG A 27 11.13 -9.33 7.29
N ALA A 28 11.98 -10.30 7.66
CA ALA A 28 13.34 -10.39 7.15
C ALA A 28 13.35 -10.68 5.64
N ILE A 29 14.36 -10.18 4.95
CA ILE A 29 14.61 -10.42 3.52
C ILE A 29 16.06 -10.85 3.42
N ASP A 30 16.27 -12.17 3.44
CA ASP A 30 17.60 -12.79 3.53
C ASP A 30 18.08 -13.36 2.18
N SER A 31 17.22 -13.30 1.15
CA SER A 31 17.52 -13.73 -0.21
C SER A 31 16.76 -12.91 -1.27
N VAL A 32 17.14 -13.06 -2.54
CA VAL A 32 16.42 -12.45 -3.67
C VAL A 32 15.05 -13.08 -3.88
N GLU A 33 14.89 -14.37 -3.57
CA GLU A 33 13.61 -15.06 -3.57
C GLU A 33 12.67 -14.49 -2.51
N ASP A 34 13.18 -14.24 -1.30
CA ASP A 34 12.41 -13.58 -0.24
C ASP A 34 12.00 -12.16 -0.63
N LEU A 35 12.90 -11.43 -1.30
CA LEU A 35 12.59 -10.09 -1.80
C LEU A 35 11.45 -10.12 -2.82
N LYS A 36 11.50 -11.05 -3.78
CA LYS A 36 10.44 -11.22 -4.78
C LYS A 36 9.11 -11.61 -4.13
N LYS A 37 9.13 -12.54 -3.17
CA LYS A 37 7.93 -12.92 -2.42
C LYS A 37 7.37 -11.72 -1.64
N TRP A 38 8.24 -10.97 -0.97
CA TRP A 38 7.85 -9.78 -0.23
C TRP A 38 7.22 -8.71 -1.15
N MET A 39 7.79 -8.48 -2.34
CA MET A 39 7.23 -7.57 -3.34
C MET A 39 5.86 -8.05 -3.84
N HIS A 40 5.70 -9.35 -4.04
CA HIS A 40 4.42 -9.94 -4.44
C HIS A 40 3.35 -9.77 -3.36
N ASP A 41 3.65 -10.13 -2.11
CA ASP A 41 2.73 -10.00 -0.98
C ASP A 41 2.32 -8.54 -0.75
N ARG A 42 3.27 -7.61 -0.91
CA ARG A 42 3.00 -6.17 -0.90
C ARG A 42 2.04 -5.76 -2.02
N SER A 43 2.30 -6.20 -3.25
CA SER A 43 1.45 -5.88 -4.40
C SER A 43 0.03 -6.43 -4.23
N GLU A 44 -0.11 -7.62 -3.65
CA GLU A 44 -1.41 -8.19 -3.30
C GLU A 44 -2.17 -7.32 -2.29
N LEU A 45 -1.47 -6.83 -1.25
CA LEU A 45 -2.06 -5.93 -0.26
C LEU A 45 -2.52 -4.60 -0.88
N GLU A 46 -1.68 -3.98 -1.71
CA GLU A 46 -2.01 -2.75 -2.43
C GLU A 46 -3.26 -2.94 -3.31
N ALA A 47 -3.32 -4.02 -4.08
CA ALA A 47 -4.46 -4.31 -4.95
C ALA A 47 -5.78 -4.45 -4.19
N VAL A 48 -5.79 -5.13 -3.03
CA VAL A 48 -7.00 -5.28 -2.21
C VAL A 48 -7.45 -3.95 -1.61
N LEU A 49 -6.52 -3.07 -1.23
CA LEU A 49 -6.82 -1.74 -0.69
C LEU A 49 -7.40 -0.82 -1.78
N GLU A 50 -6.80 -0.84 -2.97
CA GLU A 50 -7.28 -0.09 -4.14
C GLU A 50 -8.68 -0.55 -4.55
N GLU A 51 -8.91 -1.86 -4.64
CA GLU A 51 -10.23 -2.41 -4.95
C GLU A 51 -11.27 -1.98 -3.90
N ASN A 52 -10.94 -2.06 -2.61
CA ASN A 52 -11.86 -1.65 -1.55
C ASN A 52 -12.24 -0.17 -1.65
N MET A 53 -11.26 0.69 -1.90
CA MET A 53 -11.45 2.12 -2.11
C MET A 53 -12.30 2.39 -3.36
N ALA A 54 -11.98 1.75 -4.49
CA ALA A 54 -12.74 1.88 -5.72
C ALA A 54 -14.22 1.53 -5.52
N TRP A 55 -14.52 0.43 -4.81
CA TRP A 55 -15.90 0.06 -4.49
C TRP A 55 -16.61 1.06 -3.58
N ARG A 56 -15.92 1.65 -2.59
CA ARG A 56 -16.50 2.71 -1.76
C ARG A 56 -16.84 3.94 -2.59
N TYR A 57 -15.93 4.35 -3.47
CA TYR A 57 -16.14 5.47 -4.39
C TYR A 57 -17.32 5.23 -5.33
N ILE A 58 -17.37 4.07 -5.98
CA ILE A 58 -18.46 3.70 -6.90
C ILE A 58 -19.80 3.72 -6.15
N LYS A 59 -19.90 3.07 -4.99
CA LYS A 59 -21.14 3.02 -4.20
C LYS A 59 -21.62 4.41 -3.78
N MET A 60 -20.71 5.27 -3.29
CA MET A 60 -21.04 6.65 -2.93
C MET A 60 -21.56 7.46 -4.13
N ASN A 61 -21.03 7.25 -5.34
CA ASN A 61 -21.47 7.98 -6.53
C ASN A 61 -22.78 7.45 -7.13
N ILE A 62 -23.11 6.17 -6.93
CA ILE A 62 -24.38 5.59 -7.38
C ILE A 62 -25.54 6.10 -6.52
N ASP A 63 -25.36 6.15 -5.21
CA ASP A 63 -26.38 6.62 -4.26
C ASP A 63 -25.80 7.75 -3.39
N THR A 64 -25.77 8.94 -3.99
CA THR A 64 -25.24 10.17 -3.37
C THR A 64 -26.14 10.69 -2.25
N THR A 65 -27.34 10.15 -2.10
CA THR A 65 -28.28 10.53 -1.03
C THR A 65 -28.10 9.70 0.23
N ASN A 66 -27.34 8.61 0.18
CA ASN A 66 -27.11 7.72 1.30
C ASN A 66 -25.93 8.19 2.18
N PRO A 67 -26.20 8.72 3.38
CA PRO A 67 -25.16 9.28 4.24
C PRO A 67 -24.16 8.21 4.73
N GLU A 68 -24.56 6.94 4.81
CA GLU A 68 -23.68 5.86 5.28
C GLU A 68 -22.62 5.50 4.23
N LEU A 69 -22.96 5.56 2.93
CA LEU A 69 -21.98 5.36 1.86
C LEU A 69 -20.97 6.51 1.81
N GLN A 70 -21.43 7.74 2.01
CA GLN A 70 -20.55 8.91 2.10
C GLN A 70 -19.62 8.83 3.31
N LYS A 71 -20.15 8.51 4.50
CA LYS A 71 -19.33 8.29 5.72
C LYS A 71 -18.32 7.18 5.53
N SER A 72 -18.73 6.08 4.89
CA SER A 72 -17.86 4.93 4.61
C SER A 72 -16.67 5.30 3.72
N PHE A 73 -16.89 6.13 2.70
CA PHE A 73 -15.83 6.67 1.86
C PHE A 73 -14.94 7.67 2.60
N GLN A 74 -15.54 8.65 3.27
CA GLN A 74 -14.82 9.68 4.03
C GLN A 74 -13.97 9.07 5.13
N PHE A 75 -14.48 8.05 5.84
CA PHE A 75 -13.73 7.33 6.86
C PHE A 75 -12.46 6.72 6.28
N PHE A 76 -12.54 6.05 5.12
CA PHE A 76 -11.39 5.48 4.46
C PHE A 76 -10.36 6.57 4.09
N VAL A 77 -10.81 7.65 3.44
CA VAL A 77 -9.93 8.75 3.02
C VAL A 77 -9.28 9.48 4.19
N GLN A 78 -9.99 9.68 5.30
CA GLN A 78 -9.49 10.47 6.43
C GLN A 78 -8.71 9.64 7.46
N ASN A 79 -9.07 8.38 7.67
CA ASN A 79 -8.53 7.56 8.77
C ASN A 79 -7.63 6.42 8.30
N ILE A 80 -7.87 5.88 7.10
CA ILE A 80 -7.12 4.73 6.58
C ILE A 80 -6.05 5.19 5.58
N SER A 81 -6.42 5.99 4.57
CA SER A 81 -5.51 6.44 3.51
C SER A 81 -4.22 7.11 4.04
N PRO A 82 -4.26 8.02 5.04
CA PRO A 82 -3.02 8.66 5.52
C PRO A 82 -2.09 7.67 6.22
N LYS A 83 -2.64 6.64 6.87
CA LYS A 83 -1.86 5.57 7.48
C LYS A 83 -1.22 4.69 6.41
N ILE A 84 -2.00 4.28 5.40
CA ILE A 84 -1.47 3.55 4.23
C ILE A 84 -0.31 4.34 3.61
N ALA A 85 -0.47 5.63 3.38
CA ALA A 85 0.58 6.47 2.78
C ALA A 85 1.87 6.46 3.62
N SER A 86 1.76 6.52 4.94
CA SER A 86 2.92 6.41 5.85
C SER A 86 3.61 5.05 5.70
N TYR A 87 2.86 3.95 5.79
CA TYR A 87 3.44 2.61 5.64
C TYR A 87 3.99 2.37 4.23
N ALA A 88 3.33 2.85 3.19
CA ALA A 88 3.81 2.73 1.81
C ALA A 88 5.17 3.42 1.65
N HIS A 89 5.39 4.57 2.28
CA HIS A 89 6.70 5.21 2.31
C HIS A 89 7.76 4.34 3.02
N ASP A 90 7.42 3.77 4.17
CA ASP A 90 8.34 2.90 4.92
C ASP A 90 8.70 1.63 4.12
N LEU A 91 7.70 0.99 3.50
CA LEU A 91 7.90 -0.17 2.63
C LEU A 91 8.71 0.19 1.37
N ASN A 92 8.48 1.36 0.77
CA ASN A 92 9.29 1.86 -0.34
C ASN A 92 10.75 2.01 0.07
N THR A 93 10.99 2.63 1.22
CA THR A 93 12.32 2.84 1.78
C THR A 93 12.99 1.49 2.10
N LYS A 94 12.25 0.54 2.65
CA LYS A 94 12.73 -0.82 2.90
C LYS A 94 13.16 -1.53 1.62
N LEU A 95 12.35 -1.43 0.56
CA LEU A 95 12.66 -2.04 -0.74
C LEU A 95 13.97 -1.50 -1.31
N ILE A 96 14.13 -0.16 -1.40
CA ILE A 96 15.33 0.45 -1.99
C ILE A 96 16.61 0.21 -1.18
N ASN A 97 16.47 -0.07 0.12
CA ASN A 97 17.58 -0.35 1.02
C ASN A 97 17.86 -1.87 1.18
N SER A 98 17.12 -2.72 0.48
CA SER A 98 17.34 -4.16 0.50
C SER A 98 18.71 -4.50 -0.08
N LYS A 99 19.46 -5.37 0.61
CA LYS A 99 20.77 -5.87 0.15
C LYS A 99 20.66 -6.63 -1.18
N HIS A 100 19.50 -7.23 -1.44
CA HIS A 100 19.21 -8.05 -2.62
C HIS A 100 18.62 -7.27 -3.78
N LEU A 101 18.53 -5.93 -3.69
CA LEU A 101 17.95 -5.11 -4.75
C LEU A 101 18.71 -5.26 -6.07
N ASN A 102 20.05 -5.36 -6.01
CA ASN A 102 20.89 -5.52 -7.20
C ASN A 102 20.87 -6.94 -7.77
N ASP A 103 20.35 -7.91 -7.01
CA ASP A 103 20.17 -9.29 -7.47
C ASP A 103 18.88 -9.45 -8.32
N LEU A 104 18.04 -8.42 -8.36
CA LEU A 104 16.86 -8.38 -9.21
C LEU A 104 17.24 -8.15 -10.68
N ASP A 105 16.43 -8.71 -11.59
CA ASP A 105 16.55 -8.44 -13.02
C ASP A 105 16.26 -6.95 -13.28
N SER A 106 17.33 -6.21 -13.52
CA SER A 106 17.29 -4.76 -13.69
C SER A 106 16.43 -4.33 -14.89
N ALA A 107 16.34 -5.14 -15.94
CA ALA A 107 15.54 -4.82 -17.12
C ALA A 107 14.05 -5.04 -16.84
N TYR A 108 13.72 -6.14 -16.17
CA TYR A 108 12.33 -6.46 -15.80
C TYR A 108 11.76 -5.47 -14.79
N TYR A 109 12.52 -5.11 -13.76
CA TYR A 109 12.05 -4.26 -12.65
C TYR A 109 12.35 -2.76 -12.84
N PHE A 110 12.95 -2.35 -13.96
CA PHE A 110 13.42 -0.97 -14.18
C PHE A 110 12.35 0.09 -13.89
N ILE A 111 11.17 -0.06 -14.50
CA ILE A 111 10.07 0.91 -14.39
C ILE A 111 9.55 0.95 -12.96
N TYR A 112 9.29 -0.22 -12.38
CA TYR A 112 8.81 -0.33 -11.01
C TYR A 112 9.76 0.34 -10.00
N LEU A 113 11.06 0.04 -10.06
CA LEU A 113 12.04 0.62 -9.14
C LEU A 113 12.20 2.14 -9.33
N ARG A 114 12.01 2.63 -10.56
CA ARG A 114 11.97 4.08 -10.83
C ARG A 114 10.75 4.72 -10.17
N ASP A 115 9.58 4.11 -10.27
CA ASP A 115 8.35 4.63 -9.68
C ASP A 115 8.43 4.65 -8.15
N ILE A 116 9.02 3.63 -7.54
CA ILE A 116 9.27 3.58 -6.09
C ILE A 116 10.18 4.73 -5.64
N LYS A 117 11.28 4.99 -6.38
CA LYS A 117 12.19 6.11 -6.07
C LYS A 117 11.48 7.46 -6.18
N ASN A 118 10.63 7.63 -7.20
CA ASN A 118 9.82 8.84 -7.36
C ASN A 118 8.83 9.01 -6.21
N ALA A 119 8.15 7.93 -5.79
CA ALA A 119 7.20 7.97 -4.68
C ALA A 119 7.86 8.39 -3.36
N ILE A 120 9.09 7.91 -3.09
CA ILE A 120 9.88 8.33 -1.92
C ILE A 120 10.21 9.83 -1.99
N HIS A 121 10.59 10.33 -3.18
CA HIS A 121 10.89 11.74 -3.38
C HIS A 121 9.67 12.63 -3.14
N LEU A 122 8.52 12.29 -3.76
CA LEU A 122 7.28 13.05 -3.62
C LEU A 122 6.76 13.09 -2.18
N TYR A 123 6.86 11.97 -1.45
CA TYR A 123 6.45 11.93 -0.04
C TYR A 123 7.25 12.92 0.82
N ARG A 124 8.54 13.11 0.50
CA ARG A 124 9.37 14.11 1.17
C ARG A 124 8.86 15.53 0.89
N GLU A 125 8.56 15.84 -0.37
CA GLU A 125 8.08 17.16 -0.78
C GLU A 125 6.70 17.51 -0.18
N GLU A 126 5.79 16.54 -0.11
CA GLU A 126 4.46 16.71 0.49
C GLU A 126 4.54 17.09 1.98
N LYS A 127 5.41 16.40 2.74
CA LYS A 127 5.67 16.71 4.15
C LYS A 127 6.20 18.13 4.36
N HIS A 128 7.00 18.64 3.44
CA HIS A 128 7.52 20.02 3.51
C HIS A 128 6.50 21.07 3.05
N SER A 129 5.56 20.72 2.17
CA SER A 129 4.55 21.64 1.62
C SER A 129 3.33 21.83 2.53
N SER A 130 3.01 20.87 3.41
CA SER A 130 1.88 20.95 4.34
C SER A 130 2.10 21.87 5.56
N VAL A 131 3.19 22.65 5.61
CA VAL A 131 3.59 23.52 6.74
C VAL A 131 3.32 25.01 6.46
N TYR A 132 2.54 25.36 5.42
CA TYR A 132 2.22 26.75 5.07
C TYR A 132 0.72 27.01 4.97
#